data_AF-A0A1N6SH51-F1
#
_entry.id   AF-A0A1N6SH51-F1
#
_cell.length_a   1.000
_cell.length_b   1.000
_cell.length_c   1.000
_cell.angle_alpha   90.00
_cell.angle_beta   90.00
_cell.angle_gamma   90.00
#
_symmetry.space_group_name_H-M   'P 1'
#
loop_
_entity.id
_entity.type
_entity.pdbx_description
1 polymer ?
#
loop_
_entity_poly.entity_id
_entity_poly.type
_entity_poly.pdbx_seq_one_letter_code
_entity_poly.pdbx_strand_id
1 'polypeptide(L)'
;MTSPPSAPSGLQERRSHHRVRDIFIEACELIMPFFARENRWGNSTLDHLAYRVLRDHYPELSFEEVHVLVVAAHRVHSARSRGSRLTDA
;
A
#
# COMPACT_ATOMS: atom_id res chain seq x y z
N MET A 1 16.82 4.11 49.03
CA MET A 1 15.72 3.69 48.15
C MET A 1 16.24 3.74 46.73
N THR A 2 16.70 2.61 46.21
CA THR A 2 17.37 2.51 44.91
C THR A 2 16.34 2.04 43.89
N SER A 3 15.99 2.88 42.92
CA SER A 3 15.11 2.49 41.82
C SER A 3 15.80 1.43 40.95
N PRO A 4 15.09 0.40 40.46
CA PRO A 4 15.67 -0.59 39.57
C PRO A 4 15.91 0.02 38.18
N PRO A 5 16.92 -0.47 37.43
CA PRO A 5 17.11 -0.09 36.04
C PRO A 5 15.91 -0.59 35.23
N SER A 6 15.21 0.31 34.55
CA SER A 6 14.21 -0.05 33.55
C SER A 6 14.87 -0.93 32.50
N ALA A 7 14.49 -2.22 32.47
CA ALA A 7 14.91 -3.14 31.44
C ALA A 7 14.57 -2.56 30.06
N PRO A 8 15.46 -2.64 29.06
CA PRO A 8 15.10 -2.30 27.70
C PRO A 8 14.01 -3.29 27.28
N SER A 9 12.78 -2.80 27.16
CA SER A 9 11.68 -3.53 26.54
C SER A 9 12.20 -3.99 25.18
N GLY A 10 12.31 -5.31 25.00
CA GLY A 10 12.84 -5.90 23.78
C GLY A 10 12.24 -5.20 22.58
N LEU A 11 13.12 -4.69 21.70
CA LEU A 11 12.78 -4.09 20.42
C LEU A 11 11.91 -5.08 19.66
N GLN A 12 10.60 -5.00 19.87
CA GLN A 12 9.62 -5.69 19.05
C GLN A 12 9.86 -5.13 17.65
N GLU A 13 10.33 -5.98 16.74
CA GLU A 13 10.64 -5.60 15.37
C GLU A 13 9.45 -4.82 14.81
N ARG A 14 9.64 -3.51 14.63
CA ARG A 14 8.55 -2.61 14.18
C ARG A 14 8.16 -2.92 12.74
N ARG A 15 9.02 -3.62 12.00
CA ARG A 15 8.87 -3.91 10.58
C ARG A 15 8.19 -5.26 10.42
N SER A 16 6.88 -5.22 10.24
CA SER A 16 6.10 -6.39 9.81
C SER A 16 6.04 -6.48 8.27
N HIS A 17 5.66 -7.65 7.75
CA HIS A 17 5.40 -7.92 6.33
C HIS A 17 6.59 -7.70 5.39
N HIS A 18 7.74 -8.31 5.68
CA HIS A 18 8.94 -8.24 4.81
C HIS A 18 8.62 -8.54 3.34
N ARG A 19 7.87 -9.61 3.11
CA ARG A 19 7.42 -10.00 1.76
C ARG A 19 6.64 -8.93 1.02
N VAL A 20 5.69 -8.26 1.70
CA VAL A 20 4.87 -7.19 1.10
C VAL A 20 5.75 -6.04 0.62
N ARG A 21 6.84 -5.76 1.33
CA ARG A 21 7.80 -4.72 0.95
C ARG A 21 8.58 -5.11 -0.30
N ASP A 22 8.98 -6.38 -0.39
CA ASP A 22 9.77 -6.87 -1.52
C ASP A 22 8.99 -6.78 -2.84
N ILE A 23 7.69 -7.08 -2.81
CA ILE A 23 6.82 -7.02 -3.99
C ILE A 23 6.15 -5.65 -4.20
N PHE A 24 6.36 -4.69 -3.29
CA PHE A 24 5.56 -3.46 -3.26
C PHE A 24 5.61 -2.66 -4.56
N ILE A 25 6.78 -2.55 -5.17
CA ILE A 25 6.97 -1.76 -6.40
C ILE A 25 6.23 -2.42 -7.57
N GLU A 26 6.43 -3.72 -7.78
CA GLU A 26 5.75 -4.49 -8.83
C GLU A 26 4.22 -4.47 -8.62
N ALA A 27 3.77 -4.72 -7.39
CA ALA A 27 2.35 -4.67 -7.03
C ALA A 27 1.74 -3.29 -7.33
N CYS A 28 2.46 -2.19 -7.03
CA CYS A 28 2.02 -0.85 -7.39
C CYS A 28 1.91 -0.69 -8.90
N GLU A 29 2.93 -1.03 -9.68
CA GLU A 29 2.91 -0.90 -11.14
C GLU A 29 1.70 -1.61 -11.77
N LEU A 30 1.37 -2.79 -11.24
CA LEU A 30 0.27 -3.61 -11.70
C LEU A 30 -1.12 -3.02 -11.36
N ILE A 31 -1.31 -2.41 -10.18
CA ILE A 31 -2.63 -1.89 -9.77
C ILE A 31 -2.84 -0.39 -9.94
N MET A 32 -1.76 0.39 -10.09
CA MET A 32 -1.83 1.85 -10.25
C MET A 32 -2.77 2.31 -11.36
N PRO A 33 -2.87 1.62 -12.52
CA PRO A 33 -3.82 2.00 -13.57
C PRO A 33 -5.29 2.02 -13.11
N PHE A 34 -5.69 1.20 -12.13
CA PHE A 34 -7.09 1.17 -11.66
C PHE A 34 -7.49 2.43 -10.87
N PHE A 35 -6.52 3.17 -10.33
CA PHE A 35 -6.76 4.42 -9.61
C PHE A 35 -6.76 5.65 -10.51
N ALA A 36 -6.27 5.51 -11.75
CA ALA A 36 -6.18 6.61 -12.71
C ALA A 36 -7.58 7.13 -13.07
N ARG A 37 -7.74 8.45 -13.15
CA ARG A 37 -9.05 9.08 -13.43
C ARG A 37 -9.56 8.72 -14.82
N GLU A 38 -8.63 8.48 -15.72
CA GLU A 38 -8.80 8.13 -17.14
C GLU A 38 -9.37 6.72 -17.29
N ASN A 39 -9.12 5.84 -16.31
CA ASN A 39 -9.57 4.44 -16.33
C ASN A 39 -10.86 4.20 -15.55
N ARG A 40 -11.60 5.25 -15.18
CA ARG A 40 -12.88 5.11 -14.47
C ARG A 40 -13.98 4.65 -15.40
N TRP A 41 -14.88 3.82 -14.88
CA TRP A 41 -16.11 3.46 -15.57
C TRP A 41 -17.23 4.43 -15.16
N GLY A 42 -17.43 5.48 -15.96
CA GLY A 42 -18.35 6.56 -15.61
C GLY A 42 -17.96 7.22 -14.28
N ASN A 43 -18.86 7.18 -13.29
CA ASN A 43 -18.63 7.75 -11.96
C ASN A 43 -18.07 6.74 -10.94
N SER A 44 -17.85 5.48 -11.33
CA SER A 44 -17.38 4.41 -10.44
C SER A 44 -15.86 4.23 -10.51
N THR A 45 -15.23 4.05 -9.35
CA THR A 45 -13.82 3.63 -9.26
C THR A 45 -13.69 2.13 -9.50
N LEU A 46 -12.55 1.72 -10.05
CA LEU A 46 -12.24 0.32 -10.32
C LEU A 46 -11.38 -0.31 -9.22
N ASP A 47 -11.40 0.26 -8.02
CA ASP A 47 -10.53 -0.15 -6.91
C ASP A 47 -10.70 -1.62 -6.52
N HIS A 48 -11.91 -2.17 -6.66
CA HIS A 48 -12.19 -3.59 -6.41
C HIS A 48 -11.44 -4.51 -7.38
N LEU A 49 -11.13 -4.06 -8.60
CA LEU A 49 -10.33 -4.82 -9.55
C LEU A 49 -8.87 -4.90 -9.10
N ALA A 50 -8.34 -3.88 -8.42
CA ALA A 50 -6.99 -3.93 -7.85
C ALA A 50 -6.82 -5.09 -6.86
N TYR A 51 -7.84 -5.33 -6.02
CA TYR A 51 -7.84 -6.49 -5.11
C TYR A 51 -7.83 -7.81 -5.89
N ARG A 52 -8.66 -7.91 -6.93
CA ARG A 52 -8.76 -9.13 -7.73
C ARG A 52 -7.45 -9.43 -8.44
N VAL A 53 -6.87 -8.47 -9.14
CA VAL A 53 -5.61 -8.69 -9.88
C VAL A 53 -4.46 -9.05 -8.93
N LEU A 54 -4.37 -8.44 -7.75
CA LEU A 54 -3.36 -8.86 -6.76
C LEU A 54 -3.57 -10.27 -6.23
N ARG A 55 -4.82 -10.68 -5.98
CA ARG A 55 -5.14 -12.05 -5.55
C ARG A 55 -4.83 -13.07 -6.64
N ASP A 56 -5.04 -12.70 -7.90
CA ASP A 56 -4.77 -13.58 -9.04
C ASP A 56 -3.26 -13.68 -9.31
N HIS A 57 -2.50 -12.58 -9.16
CA HIS A 57 -1.04 -12.54 -9.39
C HIS A 57 -0.22 -13.09 -8.22
N TYR A 58 -0.68 -12.87 -6.98
CA TYR A 58 -0.05 -13.36 -5.75
C TYR A 58 -1.07 -14.17 -4.91
N PRO A 59 -1.44 -15.39 -5.35
CA PRO A 59 -2.45 -16.21 -4.70
C PRO A 59 -2.15 -16.55 -3.24
N GLU A 60 -0.87 -16.52 -2.87
CA GLU A 60 -0.36 -16.86 -1.56
C GLU A 60 -0.36 -15.70 -0.54
N LEU A 61 -0.64 -14.48 -0.97
CA LEU A 61 -0.85 -13.38 -0.03
C LEU A 61 -2.09 -13.65 0.81
N SER A 62 -2.13 -13.17 2.03
CA SER A 62 -3.35 -13.09 2.81
C SER A 62 -4.24 -11.94 2.33
N PHE A 63 -5.51 -11.95 2.74
CA PHE A 63 -6.42 -10.82 2.49
C PHE A 63 -5.89 -9.51 3.09
N GLU A 64 -5.30 -9.57 4.28
CA GLU A 64 -4.71 -8.43 4.96
C GLU A 64 -3.54 -7.84 4.16
N GLU A 65 -2.62 -8.67 3.68
CA GLU A 65 -1.48 -8.21 2.88
C GLU A 65 -1.91 -7.57 1.56
N VAL A 66 -2.90 -8.15 0.88
CA VAL A 66 -3.49 -7.53 -0.31
C VAL A 66 -4.13 -6.18 0.02
N HIS A 67 -4.88 -6.10 1.11
CA HIS A 67 -5.48 -4.84 1.54
C HIS A 67 -4.42 -3.76 1.84
N VAL A 68 -3.34 -4.13 2.53
CA VAL A 68 -2.21 -3.24 2.81
C VAL A 68 -1.58 -2.71 1.52
N LEU A 69 -1.35 -3.57 0.52
CA LEU A 69 -0.82 -3.16 -0.79
C LEU A 69 -1.74 -2.17 -1.49
N VAL A 70 -3.04 -2.47 -1.57
CA VAL A 70 -4.02 -1.60 -2.25
C VAL A 70 -4.09 -0.23 -1.58
N VAL A 71 -4.20 -0.18 -0.25
CA VAL A 71 -4.26 1.08 0.50
C VAL A 71 -2.98 1.89 0.35
N ALA A 72 -1.82 1.23 0.40
CA ALA A 72 -0.53 1.88 0.22
C ALA A 72 -0.38 2.46 -1.19
N ALA A 73 -0.71 1.69 -2.23
CA ALA A 73 -0.66 2.15 -3.62
C ALA A 73 -1.61 3.33 -3.87
N HIS A 74 -2.84 3.27 -3.33
CA HIS A 74 -3.80 4.38 -3.44
C HIS A 74 -3.27 5.67 -2.79
N ARG A 75 -2.58 5.56 -1.65
CA ARG A 75 -1.92 6.72 -1.00
C ARG A 75 -0.82 7.31 -1.87
N VAL A 76 0.02 6.47 -2.48
CA VAL A 76 1.09 6.91 -3.40
C VAL A 76 0.50 7.61 -4.63
N HIS A 77 -0.52 7.02 -5.25
CA HIS A 77 -1.24 7.65 -6.37
C HIS A 77 -1.79 9.02 -5.99
N SER A 78 -2.52 9.09 -4.88
CA SER A 78 -3.12 10.33 -4.39
C SER A 78 -2.08 11.41 -4.07
N ALA A 79 -0.93 11.03 -3.51
CA ALA A 79 0.18 11.94 -3.25
C ALA A 79 0.79 12.48 -4.56
N ARG A 80 0.98 11.62 -5.56
CA ARG A 80 1.48 12.01 -6.88
C ARG A 80 0.55 12.98 -7.60
N SER A 81 -0.76 12.72 -7.59
CA SER A 81 -1.74 13.63 -8.19
C SER A 81 -1.86 14.97 -7.47
N ARG A 82 -1.55 15.03 -6.16
CA ARG A 82 -1.45 16.30 -5.43
C ARG A 82 -0.18 17.07 -5.78
N GLY A 83 0.97 16.40 -5.85
CA GLY A 83 2.25 17.03 -6.22
C GLY A 83 2.24 17.60 -7.64
N SER A 84 1.68 16.86 -8.60
CA SER A 84 1.57 17.32 -10.00
C SER A 84 0.75 18.60 -10.17
N ARG A 85 -0.23 18.85 -9.27
CA ARG A 85 -1.04 20.07 -9.31
C ARG A 85 -0.32 21.30 -8.76
N LEU A 86 0.78 21.12 -8.01
CA LEU A 86 1.54 22.22 -7.42
C LEU A 86 2.61 22.78 -8.38
N THR A 87 3.03 22.00 -9.37
CA THR A 87 4.03 22.37 -10.38
C THR A 87 3.44 23.02 -11.64
N ASP A 88 2.11 23.05 -11.76
CA ASP A 88 1.36 23.59 -12.92
C ASP A 88 0.66 24.92 -12.59
N ALA A 89 1.04 25.56 -11.47
CA ALA A 89 0.51 26.83 -10.97
C ALA A 89 1.66 27.82 -10.71
#